data_AF-A0A1H3VNP1-F1
#
_entry.id   AF-A0A1H3VNP1-F1
#
_cell.length_a   1.000
_cell.length_b   1.000
_cell.length_c   1.000
_cell.angle_alpha   90.00
_cell.angle_beta   90.00
_cell.angle_gamma   90.00
#
_symmetry.space_group_name_H-M   'P 1'
#
loop_
_entity.id
_entity.type
_entity.pdbx_description
1 polymer ?
#
loop_
_entity_poly.entity_id
_entity_poly.type
_entity_poly.pdbx_seq_one_letter_code
_entity_poly.pdbx_strand_id
1 'polypeptide(L)'
;MLFDKAPETPQGRFFVGFDLRDDYCQISYMENPGRRPPKEPATFSLLPGQEKFDIPTAIAKAARVNHWSCGLDAQRAAADGSSTYIPKLLSLALEGQLVRIEDSEYEPTALLALFVNRCLALISTVVPTSEISAIMFTARQMNEKMIGILENVKQRLNLACDVFYEGYANSFYNFLLMQADTVREPGSILCEYTKDGPLRISKMRYNLRVRPHVAYREEQVIPGLYSEDADGRDSEFLKIITDAIGRDRFSSVYLIGNGFDGKWMKRSILFLCKGRRAFIGNNLYSKGAGYGAYCKICNPEIAQDYYFLDSNRLKANIGIRGLQKGSTVLHSILDAGVNWYEAAAEDDVILEDGNEVHLTLTPLTGGQSKDFLIRLDGLPMREGRTTRIRMHFSMSAPDKVKLFLEDMGFGEIFPSSGLRWEQTITID
;
A
#
# COMPACT_ATOMS: atom_id res chain seq x y z
N MET A 1 20.48 0.54 9.30
CA MET A 1 20.53 -0.76 10.01
C MET A 1 19.63 -0.67 11.23
N LEU A 2 18.48 -1.32 11.19
CA LEU A 2 17.63 -1.67 12.33
C LEU A 2 17.01 -3.02 11.93
N PHE A 3 17.76 -4.10 12.13
CA PHE A 3 17.22 -5.44 12.04
C PHE A 3 16.56 -5.71 13.38
N ASP A 4 15.24 -5.57 13.44
CA ASP A 4 14.46 -6.07 14.56
C ASP A 4 14.73 -7.57 14.70
N LYS A 5 14.99 -8.01 15.93
CA LYS A 5 15.12 -9.42 16.29
C LYS A 5 13.94 -10.20 15.70
N ALA A 6 14.22 -11.30 15.00
CA ALA A 6 13.20 -12.26 14.63
C ALA A 6 12.38 -12.65 15.88
N PRO A 7 11.04 -12.64 15.82
CA PRO A 7 10.24 -13.08 16.95
C PRO A 7 10.58 -14.53 17.33
N GLU A 8 10.45 -14.82 18.62
CA GLU A 8 10.36 -16.19 19.12
C GLU A 8 9.29 -16.97 18.34
N THR A 9 9.42 -18.30 18.28
CA THR A 9 8.52 -19.23 17.58
C THR A 9 7.06 -18.74 17.59
N PRO A 10 6.39 -18.64 16.42
CA PRO A 10 5.06 -18.04 16.33
C PRO A 10 4.08 -18.64 17.35
N GLN A 11 3.37 -17.78 18.08
CA GLN A 11 2.45 -18.17 19.17
C GLN A 11 1.16 -18.87 18.67
N GLY A 12 1.08 -19.20 17.38
CA GLY A 12 -0.03 -19.92 16.78
C GLY A 12 0.36 -20.59 15.46
N ARG A 13 -0.58 -21.31 14.87
CA ARG A 13 -0.38 -22.06 13.62
C ARG A 13 -0.93 -21.35 12.39
N PHE A 14 -1.78 -20.34 12.55
CA PHE A 14 -2.47 -19.71 11.42
C PHE A 14 -2.12 -18.23 11.27
N PHE A 15 -1.96 -17.81 10.02
CA PHE A 15 -1.90 -16.41 9.62
C PHE A 15 -3.21 -16.03 8.95
N VAL A 16 -3.82 -14.93 9.37
CA VAL A 16 -5.12 -14.46 8.89
C VAL A 16 -4.96 -13.12 8.19
N GLY A 17 -5.52 -12.99 6.99
CA GLY A 17 -5.65 -11.73 6.27
C GLY A 17 -7.10 -11.28 6.24
N PHE A 18 -7.36 -10.05 6.69
CA PHE A 18 -8.70 -9.50 6.84
C PHE A 18 -8.83 -8.25 5.96
N ASP A 19 -9.49 -8.39 4.79
CA ASP A 19 -9.83 -7.26 3.93
C ASP A 19 -11.09 -6.57 4.44
N LEU A 20 -10.96 -5.33 4.92
CA LEU A 20 -12.04 -4.50 5.43
C LEU A 20 -12.49 -3.47 4.38
N ARG A 21 -13.80 -3.44 4.09
CA ARG A 21 -14.47 -2.41 3.28
C ARG A 21 -15.81 -2.08 3.92
N ASP A 22 -16.45 -0.99 3.50
CA ASP A 22 -17.78 -0.64 4.00
C ASP A 22 -18.90 -1.55 3.49
N ASP A 23 -18.77 -2.08 2.28
CA ASP A 23 -19.82 -2.90 1.67
C ASP A 23 -19.74 -4.36 2.15
N TYR A 24 -18.52 -4.91 2.12
CA TYR A 24 -18.23 -6.28 2.53
C TYR A 24 -16.78 -6.41 3.00
N CYS A 25 -16.52 -7.44 3.79
CA CYS A 25 -15.17 -7.85 4.16
C CYS A 25 -14.93 -9.29 3.71
N GLN A 26 -13.67 -9.67 3.61
CA GLN A 26 -13.25 -11.03 3.30
C GLN A 26 -12.11 -11.44 4.22
N ILE A 27 -12.09 -12.72 4.56
CA ILE A 27 -11.10 -13.26 5.49
C ILE A 27 -10.44 -14.47 4.84
N SER A 28 -9.13 -14.38 4.65
CA SER A 28 -8.31 -15.49 4.20
C SER A 28 -7.41 -15.96 5.31
N TYR A 29 -7.04 -17.23 5.27
CA TYR A 29 -6.17 -17.85 6.27
C TYR A 29 -5.24 -18.86 5.63
N MET A 30 -4.05 -18.99 6.22
CA MET A 30 -3.10 -20.03 5.86
C MET A 30 -2.46 -20.62 7.11
N GLU A 31 -2.22 -21.92 7.08
CA GLU A 31 -1.41 -22.58 8.10
C GLU A 31 0.07 -22.25 7.87
N ASN A 32 0.81 -22.10 8.96
CA ASN A 32 2.25 -21.91 8.94
C ASN A 32 2.90 -23.11 8.25
N PRO A 33 3.58 -22.90 7.10
CA PRO A 33 4.14 -24.01 6.34
C PRO A 33 5.41 -24.58 7.00
N GLY A 34 5.95 -23.91 8.03
CA GLY A 34 7.24 -24.24 8.62
C GLY A 34 8.34 -24.17 7.56
N ARG A 35 8.99 -25.31 7.30
CA ARG A 35 10.04 -25.44 6.27
C ARG A 35 9.52 -25.79 4.87
N ARG A 36 8.21 -26.01 4.72
CA ARG A 36 7.61 -26.35 3.42
C ARG A 36 7.36 -25.05 2.63
N PRO A 37 7.21 -25.13 1.30
CA PRO A 37 6.68 -24.02 0.53
C PRO A 37 5.29 -23.62 1.03
N PRO A 38 4.98 -22.32 1.16
CA PRO A 38 3.66 -21.86 1.55
C PRO A 38 2.61 -22.31 0.54
N LYS A 39 1.49 -22.83 1.03
CA LYS A 39 0.30 -23.03 0.20
C LYS A 39 -0.45 -21.71 0.03
N GLU A 40 -1.27 -21.63 -1.00
CA GLU A 40 -2.17 -20.48 -1.18
C GLU A 40 -3.17 -20.38 -0.02
N PRO A 41 -3.37 -19.19 0.57
CA PRO A 41 -4.36 -18.99 1.62
C PRO A 41 -5.77 -19.36 1.14
N ALA A 42 -6.47 -20.12 1.97
CA ALA A 42 -7.90 -20.36 1.78
C ALA A 42 -8.68 -19.10 2.15
N THR A 43 -9.83 -18.87 1.52
CA THR A 43 -10.72 -17.76 1.89
C THR A 43 -11.99 -18.35 2.48
N PHE A 44 -12.40 -17.83 3.64
CA PHE A 44 -13.61 -18.26 4.33
C PHE A 44 -14.83 -17.99 3.44
N SER A 45 -15.64 -19.02 3.23
CA SER A 45 -16.89 -18.91 2.47
C SER A 45 -18.08 -19.07 3.40
N LEU A 46 -19.06 -18.18 3.25
CA LEU A 46 -20.34 -18.24 3.98
C LEU A 46 -21.14 -19.50 3.63
N LEU A 47 -20.92 -20.06 2.44
CA LEU A 47 -21.55 -21.30 1.99
C LEU A 47 -20.46 -22.32 1.62
N PRO A 48 -20.23 -23.35 2.46
CA PRO A 48 -19.24 -24.37 2.19
C PRO A 48 -19.38 -24.96 0.78
N GLY A 49 -18.26 -25.04 0.05
CA GLY A 49 -18.22 -25.54 -1.33
C GLY A 49 -18.62 -24.52 -2.41
N GLN A 50 -19.01 -23.30 -2.04
CA GLN A 50 -19.23 -22.19 -2.98
C GLN A 50 -18.20 -21.08 -2.78
N GLU A 51 -17.97 -20.26 -3.81
CA GLU A 51 -17.11 -19.07 -3.75
C GLU A 51 -17.91 -17.84 -3.24
N LYS A 52 -18.50 -17.96 -2.05
CA LYS A 52 -19.28 -16.89 -1.39
C LYS A 52 -18.47 -16.28 -0.25
N PHE A 53 -17.43 -15.54 -0.62
CA PHE A 53 -16.44 -14.99 0.32
C PHE A 53 -16.87 -13.67 0.98
N ASP A 54 -17.78 -12.92 0.38
CA ASP A 54 -18.16 -11.57 0.83
C ASP A 54 -19.05 -11.65 2.07
N ILE A 55 -18.52 -11.21 3.21
CA ILE A 55 -19.27 -11.02 4.45
C ILE A 55 -19.72 -9.56 4.48
N PRO A 56 -21.02 -9.24 4.46
CA PRO A 56 -21.48 -7.85 4.51
C PRO A 56 -20.91 -7.11 5.72
N THR A 57 -20.34 -5.92 5.53
CA THR A 57 -19.76 -5.14 6.65
C THR A 57 -20.83 -4.31 7.34
N ALA A 58 -21.72 -5.04 8.01
CA ALA A 58 -22.87 -4.48 8.69
C ALA A 58 -23.24 -5.30 9.93
N ILE A 59 -23.90 -4.62 10.86
CA ILE A 59 -24.55 -5.21 12.03
C ILE A 59 -26.01 -4.79 12.07
N ALA A 60 -26.84 -5.54 12.79
CA ALA A 60 -28.20 -5.12 13.09
C ALA A 60 -28.50 -5.36 14.57
N LYS A 61 -29.14 -4.37 15.21
CA LYS A 61 -29.62 -4.47 16.59
C LYS A 61 -31.10 -4.81 16.58
N ALA A 62 -31.47 -5.93 17.19
CA ALA A 62 -32.87 -6.32 17.33
C ALA A 62 -33.64 -5.33 18.22
N ALA A 63 -34.88 -5.03 17.87
CA ALA A 63 -35.67 -4.03 18.55
C ALA A 63 -35.89 -4.40 20.03
N ARG A 64 -35.70 -3.43 20.94
CA ARG A 64 -35.97 -3.56 22.40
C ARG A 64 -35.15 -4.63 23.14
N VAL A 65 -34.23 -5.33 22.48
CA VAL A 65 -33.36 -6.34 23.10
C VAL A 65 -31.90 -6.07 22.73
N ASN A 66 -30.97 -6.36 23.64
CA ASN A 66 -29.53 -6.19 23.38
C ASN A 66 -28.96 -7.39 22.60
N HIS A 67 -29.55 -7.69 21.45
CA HIS A 67 -29.12 -8.76 20.55
C HIS A 67 -28.63 -8.15 19.23
N TRP A 68 -27.46 -8.59 18.79
CA TRP A 68 -26.77 -8.08 17.62
C TRP A 68 -26.46 -9.20 16.64
N SER A 69 -26.91 -9.05 15.41
CA SER A 69 -26.54 -9.89 14.27
C SER A 69 -25.50 -9.17 13.40
N CYS A 70 -24.77 -9.93 12.59
CA CYS A 70 -23.69 -9.42 11.72
C CYS A 70 -23.79 -10.01 10.31
N GLY A 71 -23.24 -9.32 9.32
CA GLY A 71 -23.12 -9.84 7.98
C GLY A 71 -24.48 -10.18 7.35
N LEU A 72 -24.59 -11.38 6.80
CA LEU A 72 -25.81 -11.83 6.13
C LEU A 72 -27.01 -11.92 7.10
N ASP A 73 -26.77 -12.26 8.36
CA ASP A 73 -27.83 -12.32 9.37
C ASP A 73 -28.32 -10.93 9.78
N ALA A 74 -27.43 -9.91 9.75
CA ALA A 74 -27.84 -8.52 9.91
C ALA A 74 -28.74 -8.04 8.76
N GLN A 75 -28.39 -8.39 7.52
CA GLN A 75 -29.21 -8.06 6.35
C GLN A 75 -30.59 -8.72 6.40
N ARG A 76 -30.64 -10.01 6.78
CA ARG A 76 -31.91 -10.75 6.93
C ARG A 76 -32.79 -10.15 8.03
N ALA A 77 -32.24 -9.93 9.22
CA ALA A 77 -32.98 -9.40 10.35
C ALA A 77 -33.54 -7.99 10.09
N ALA A 78 -32.81 -7.18 9.32
CA ALA A 78 -33.25 -5.86 8.89
C ALA A 78 -34.38 -5.92 7.85
N ALA A 79 -34.32 -6.85 6.89
CA ALA A 79 -35.35 -7.02 5.86
C ALA A 79 -36.72 -7.40 6.47
N ASP A 80 -36.70 -8.13 7.59
CA ASP A 80 -37.91 -8.53 8.32
C ASP A 80 -38.49 -7.40 9.19
N GLY A 81 -37.88 -6.20 9.19
CA GLY A 81 -38.32 -5.03 9.97
C GLY A 81 -38.12 -5.15 11.48
N SER A 82 -37.46 -6.22 11.93
CA SER A 82 -37.29 -6.55 13.36
C SER A 82 -36.09 -5.86 14.02
N SER A 83 -35.20 -5.26 13.22
CA SER A 83 -33.89 -4.80 13.66
C SER A 83 -33.48 -3.50 12.98
N THR A 84 -32.71 -2.67 13.69
CA THR A 84 -32.08 -1.47 13.11
C THR A 84 -30.78 -1.88 12.41
N TYR A 85 -30.71 -1.68 11.10
CA TYR A 85 -29.55 -2.01 10.27
C TYR A 85 -28.50 -0.90 10.31
N ILE A 86 -27.23 -1.25 10.55
CA ILE A 86 -26.11 -0.32 10.57
C ILE A 86 -25.03 -0.80 9.58
N PRO A 87 -24.97 -0.22 8.37
CA PRO A 87 -23.92 -0.47 7.40
C PRO A 87 -22.72 0.48 7.58
N LYS A 88 -21.71 0.35 6.71
CA LYS A 88 -20.60 1.30 6.56
C LYS A 88 -19.82 1.55 7.85
N LEU A 89 -19.50 0.46 8.56
CA LEU A 89 -18.88 0.53 9.88
C LEU A 89 -17.49 1.18 9.86
N LEU A 90 -16.73 1.07 8.76
CA LEU A 90 -15.43 1.73 8.66
C LEU A 90 -15.62 3.24 8.53
N SER A 91 -16.54 3.69 7.66
CA SER A 91 -16.87 5.11 7.51
C SER A 91 -17.37 5.71 8.82
N LEU A 92 -18.27 5.03 9.53
CA LEU A 92 -18.75 5.50 10.83
C LEU A 92 -17.60 5.63 11.86
N ALA A 93 -16.69 4.66 11.90
CA ALA A 93 -15.51 4.72 12.78
C ALA A 93 -14.57 5.87 12.41
N LEU A 94 -14.38 6.12 11.11
CA LEU A 94 -13.59 7.25 10.61
C LEU A 94 -14.25 8.59 10.90
N GLU A 95 -15.57 8.70 10.86
CA GLU A 95 -16.29 9.94 11.18
C GLU A 95 -16.26 10.22 12.69
N GLY A 96 -16.37 9.18 13.52
CA GLY A 96 -16.26 9.27 14.98
C GLY A 96 -17.48 9.86 15.69
N GLN A 97 -18.56 10.17 14.94
CA GLN A 97 -19.82 10.65 15.52
C GLN A 97 -20.61 9.50 16.15
N LEU A 98 -21.19 9.74 17.33
CA LEU A 98 -22.00 8.72 18.01
C LEU A 98 -23.16 8.25 17.13
N VAL A 99 -23.36 6.94 17.07
CA VAL A 99 -24.45 6.32 16.30
C VAL A 99 -25.64 6.15 17.23
N ARG A 100 -26.71 6.89 16.96
CA ARG A 100 -27.96 6.75 17.71
C ARG A 100 -28.77 5.56 17.18
N ILE A 101 -29.06 4.61 18.06
CA ILE A 101 -29.88 3.43 17.78
C ILE A 101 -30.95 3.34 18.85
N GLU A 102 -32.21 3.54 18.46
CA GLU A 102 -33.33 3.72 19.39
C GLU A 102 -33.05 4.88 20.36
N ASP A 103 -33.08 4.62 21.67
CA ASP A 103 -32.85 5.59 22.75
C ASP A 103 -31.41 5.55 23.29
N SER A 104 -30.48 4.91 22.57
CA SER A 104 -29.09 4.75 23.01
C SER A 104 -28.10 5.28 21.98
N GLU A 105 -26.97 5.78 22.46
CA GLU A 105 -25.85 6.24 21.63
C GLU A 105 -24.69 5.26 21.74
N TYR A 106 -24.09 4.92 20.60
CA TYR A 106 -23.02 3.95 20.51
C TYR A 106 -21.77 4.58 19.89
N GLU A 107 -20.63 4.25 20.46
CA GLU A 107 -19.32 4.63 19.93
C GLU A 107 -19.03 3.82 18.65
N PRO A 108 -18.78 4.46 17.49
CA PRO A 108 -18.58 3.76 16.22
C PRO A 108 -17.49 2.68 16.24
N THR A 109 -16.38 2.92 16.92
CA THR A 109 -15.27 1.95 17.01
C THR A 109 -15.67 0.73 17.83
N ALA A 110 -16.52 0.90 18.85
CA ALA A 110 -17.10 -0.23 19.57
C ALA A 110 -18.04 -1.08 18.68
N LEU A 111 -18.79 -0.45 17.78
CA LEU A 111 -19.60 -1.17 16.79
C LEU A 111 -18.73 -1.92 15.77
N LEU A 112 -17.64 -1.31 15.31
CA LEU A 112 -16.66 -1.97 14.45
C LEU A 112 -15.98 -3.15 15.18
N ALA A 113 -15.62 -2.97 16.46
CA ALA A 113 -15.05 -4.05 17.28
C ALA A 113 -16.03 -5.21 17.45
N LEU A 114 -17.31 -4.93 17.70
CA LEU A 114 -18.37 -5.94 17.74
C LEU A 114 -18.44 -6.72 16.43
N PHE A 115 -18.40 -6.04 15.28
CA PHE A 115 -18.39 -6.68 13.97
C PHE A 115 -17.17 -7.58 13.77
N VAL A 116 -15.96 -7.07 14.03
CA VAL A 116 -14.72 -7.83 13.90
C VAL A 116 -14.73 -9.07 14.81
N ASN A 117 -15.20 -8.94 16.05
CA ASN A 117 -15.34 -10.08 16.97
C ASN A 117 -16.25 -11.17 16.39
N ARG A 118 -17.37 -10.77 15.78
CA ARG A 118 -18.30 -11.71 15.16
C ARG A 118 -17.70 -12.38 13.94
N CYS A 119 -16.96 -11.64 13.11
CA CYS A 119 -16.19 -12.21 12.01
C CYS A 119 -15.16 -13.24 12.48
N LEU A 120 -14.44 -12.96 13.57
CA LEU A 120 -13.50 -13.92 14.17
C LEU A 120 -14.22 -15.17 14.71
N ALA A 121 -15.41 -15.01 15.28
CA ALA A 121 -16.24 -16.14 15.70
C ALA A 121 -16.78 -16.95 14.49
N LEU A 122 -17.03 -16.34 13.34
CA LEU A 122 -17.45 -17.06 12.13
C LEU A 122 -16.32 -17.95 11.59
N ILE A 123 -15.11 -17.40 11.47
CA ILE A 123 -13.96 -18.16 10.98
C ILE A 123 -13.45 -19.20 11.98
N SER A 124 -13.86 -19.12 13.26
CA SER A 124 -13.46 -20.09 14.29
C SER A 124 -13.92 -21.52 13.98
N THR A 125 -14.86 -21.68 13.04
CA THR A 125 -15.31 -22.96 12.49
C THR A 125 -14.25 -23.68 11.66
N VAL A 126 -13.28 -22.95 11.12
CA VAL A 126 -12.19 -23.49 10.28
C VAL A 126 -10.80 -23.20 10.82
N VAL A 127 -10.65 -22.15 11.63
CA VAL A 127 -9.38 -21.74 12.26
C VAL A 127 -9.64 -21.42 13.72
N PRO A 128 -9.22 -22.27 14.69
CA PRO A 128 -9.38 -21.96 16.11
C PRO A 128 -8.74 -20.60 16.44
N THR A 129 -9.48 -19.70 17.07
CA THR A 129 -9.00 -18.34 17.36
C THR A 129 -7.76 -18.34 18.26
N SER A 130 -7.64 -19.33 19.14
CA SER A 130 -6.46 -19.56 19.99
C SER A 130 -5.22 -20.04 19.22
N GLU A 131 -5.37 -20.49 17.96
CA GLU A 131 -4.26 -20.90 17.10
C GLU A 131 -3.90 -19.84 16.05
N ILE A 132 -4.52 -18.66 16.07
CA ILE A 132 -4.13 -17.55 15.21
C ILE A 132 -2.82 -16.96 15.74
N SER A 133 -1.76 -17.06 14.96
CA SER A 133 -0.46 -16.42 15.29
C SER A 133 -0.50 -14.93 15.01
N ALA A 134 -1.07 -14.53 13.86
CA ALA A 134 -1.15 -13.13 13.49
C ALA A 134 -2.34 -12.83 12.59
N ILE A 135 -2.88 -11.61 12.71
CA ILE A 135 -3.89 -11.03 11.84
C ILE A 135 -3.29 -9.81 11.13
N MET A 136 -3.36 -9.79 9.81
CA MET A 136 -3.10 -8.60 8.99
C MET A 136 -4.42 -8.00 8.55
N PHE A 137 -4.75 -6.80 9.04
CA PHE A 137 -5.84 -6.03 8.49
C PHE A 137 -5.39 -5.26 7.25
N THR A 138 -6.19 -5.31 6.19
CA THR A 138 -5.97 -4.53 4.98
C THR A 138 -7.21 -3.75 4.60
N ALA A 139 -7.01 -2.53 4.13
CA ALA A 139 -8.08 -1.65 3.68
C ALA A 139 -7.56 -0.72 2.57
N ARG A 140 -8.48 -0.07 1.84
CA ARG A 140 -8.12 0.93 0.82
C ARG A 140 -7.29 2.06 1.41
N GLN A 141 -7.76 2.61 2.53
CA GLN A 141 -7.11 3.72 3.23
C GLN A 141 -6.61 3.20 4.56
N MET A 142 -5.31 2.89 4.62
CA MET A 142 -4.63 2.49 5.85
C MET A 142 -3.70 3.62 6.32
N ASN A 143 -4.30 4.74 6.72
CA ASN A 143 -3.59 5.90 7.27
C ASN A 143 -3.52 5.83 8.80
N GLU A 144 -2.82 6.78 9.44
CA GLU A 144 -2.67 6.86 10.89
C GLU A 144 -4.02 6.80 11.64
N LYS A 145 -5.05 7.48 11.10
CA LYS A 145 -6.40 7.47 11.68
C LYS A 145 -7.03 6.06 11.66
N MET A 146 -6.99 5.38 10.52
CA MET A 146 -7.50 4.00 10.41
C MET A 146 -6.72 3.04 11.31
N ILE A 147 -5.39 3.17 11.37
CA ILE A 147 -4.54 2.36 12.26
C ILE A 147 -4.94 2.59 13.73
N GLY A 148 -5.13 3.85 14.15
CA GLY A 148 -5.58 4.16 15.51
C GLY A 148 -6.94 3.55 15.86
N ILE A 149 -7.89 3.55 14.92
CA ILE A 149 -9.19 2.88 15.07
C ILE A 149 -9.00 1.37 15.25
N LEU A 150 -8.18 0.73 14.41
CA LEU A 150 -7.97 -0.72 14.47
C LEU A 150 -7.16 -1.15 15.69
N GLU A 151 -6.23 -0.33 16.18
CA GLU A 151 -5.57 -0.53 17.47
C GLU A 151 -6.56 -0.47 18.63
N ASN A 152 -7.53 0.45 18.59
CA ASN A 152 -8.61 0.48 19.58
C ASN A 152 -9.48 -0.79 19.50
N VAL A 153 -9.81 -1.27 18.29
CA VAL A 153 -10.50 -2.54 18.09
C VAL A 153 -9.70 -3.71 18.69
N LYS A 154 -8.41 -3.82 18.39
CA LYS A 154 -7.51 -4.83 18.95
C LYS A 154 -7.53 -4.83 20.48
N GLN A 155 -7.42 -3.66 21.10
CA GLN A 155 -7.47 -3.51 22.57
C GLN A 155 -8.81 -3.94 23.15
N ARG A 156 -9.93 -3.51 22.55
CA ARG A 156 -11.30 -3.88 22.99
C ARG A 156 -11.55 -5.37 22.92
N LEU A 157 -11.00 -6.04 21.91
CA LEU A 157 -11.17 -7.48 21.70
C LEU A 157 -10.15 -8.32 22.47
N ASN A 158 -9.17 -7.68 23.12
CA ASN A 158 -8.08 -8.34 23.83
C ASN A 158 -7.44 -9.46 22.98
N LEU A 159 -7.14 -9.15 21.71
CA LEU A 159 -6.54 -10.12 20.79
C LEU A 159 -5.12 -10.46 21.27
N ALA A 160 -4.91 -11.73 21.60
CA ALA A 160 -3.63 -12.24 22.09
C ALA A 160 -2.60 -12.51 20.98
N CYS A 161 -3.03 -12.51 19.71
CA CYS A 161 -2.17 -12.71 18.56
C CYS A 161 -1.49 -11.40 18.14
N ASP A 162 -0.45 -11.50 17.31
CA ASP A 162 0.11 -10.33 16.65
C ASP A 162 -0.92 -9.70 15.69
N VAL A 163 -0.96 -8.37 15.63
CA VAL A 163 -1.86 -7.64 14.74
C VAL A 163 -1.05 -6.62 13.96
N PHE A 164 -1.20 -6.66 12.64
CA PHE A 164 -0.52 -5.79 11.70
C PHE A 164 -1.53 -5.10 10.77
N TYR A 165 -1.08 -4.04 10.12
CA TYR A 165 -1.91 -3.22 9.24
C TYR A 165 -1.16 -2.92 7.95
N GLU A 166 -1.84 -3.04 6.82
CA GLU A 166 -1.29 -2.65 5.54
C GLU A 166 -2.37 -2.12 4.59
N GLY A 167 -1.95 -1.41 3.54
CA GLY A 167 -2.85 -1.01 2.46
C GLY A 167 -2.92 -2.06 1.36
N TYR A 168 -3.91 -1.93 0.48
CA TYR A 168 -4.07 -2.79 -0.70
C TYR A 168 -2.85 -2.88 -1.62
N ALA A 169 -2.03 -1.84 -1.71
CA ALA A 169 -0.79 -1.88 -2.49
C ALA A 169 0.18 -2.95 -1.94
N ASN A 170 0.36 -2.99 -0.62
CA ASN A 170 1.18 -4.00 0.05
C ASN A 170 0.54 -5.38 -0.03
N SER A 171 -0.77 -5.51 0.15
CA SER A 171 -1.44 -6.81 0.00
C SER A 171 -1.31 -7.36 -1.42
N PHE A 172 -1.43 -6.52 -2.45
CA PHE A 172 -1.18 -6.93 -3.82
C PHE A 172 0.27 -7.37 -4.04
N TYR A 173 1.24 -6.62 -3.51
CA TYR A 173 2.65 -7.00 -3.52
C TYR A 173 2.89 -8.35 -2.84
N ASN A 174 2.41 -8.54 -1.60
CA ASN A 174 2.60 -9.78 -0.83
C ASN A 174 1.96 -10.99 -1.54
N PHE A 175 0.78 -10.78 -2.15
CA PHE A 175 0.14 -11.80 -2.96
C PHE A 175 1.01 -12.23 -4.15
N LEU A 176 1.55 -11.26 -4.91
CA LEU A 176 2.40 -11.51 -6.07
C LEU A 176 3.76 -12.10 -5.69
N LEU A 177 4.36 -11.65 -4.59
CA LEU A 177 5.65 -12.12 -4.10
C LEU A 177 5.65 -13.64 -3.92
N MET A 178 4.51 -14.18 -3.46
CA MET A 178 4.30 -15.61 -3.23
C MET A 178 3.86 -16.40 -4.46
N GLN A 179 3.67 -15.75 -5.62
CA GLN A 179 3.41 -16.42 -6.88
C GLN A 179 4.73 -16.91 -7.51
N ALA A 180 4.60 -17.90 -8.41
CA ALA A 180 5.72 -18.32 -9.25
C ALA A 180 6.24 -17.15 -10.11
N ASP A 181 7.55 -17.11 -10.36
CA ASP A 181 8.22 -16.06 -11.13
C ASP A 181 7.57 -15.82 -12.50
N THR A 182 7.12 -16.90 -13.16
CA THR A 182 6.40 -16.85 -14.45
C THR A 182 5.05 -16.11 -14.41
N VAL A 183 4.51 -15.84 -13.22
CA VAL A 183 3.28 -15.08 -12.97
C VAL A 183 3.61 -13.68 -12.43
N ARG A 184 4.69 -13.56 -11.65
CA ARG A 184 5.11 -12.32 -10.99
C ARG A 184 5.87 -11.38 -11.95
N GLU A 185 6.80 -11.91 -12.73
CA GLU A 185 7.76 -11.14 -13.53
C GLU A 185 7.48 -11.23 -15.04
N PRO A 186 7.75 -10.18 -15.83
CA PRO A 186 8.42 -8.91 -15.47
C PRO A 186 7.49 -7.89 -14.77
N GLY A 187 6.23 -8.24 -14.54
CA GLY A 187 5.25 -7.41 -13.86
C GLY A 187 3.85 -8.00 -13.94
N SER A 188 2.93 -7.47 -13.15
CA SER A 188 1.52 -7.87 -13.14
C SER A 188 0.58 -6.67 -13.15
N ILE A 189 -0.60 -6.82 -13.72
CA ILE A 189 -1.64 -5.78 -13.69
C ILE A 189 -2.81 -6.26 -12.82
N LEU A 190 -3.32 -5.39 -11.96
CA LEU A 190 -4.58 -5.57 -11.24
C LEU A 190 -5.58 -4.54 -11.74
N CYS A 191 -6.66 -5.01 -12.34
CA CYS A 191 -7.84 -4.23 -12.65
C CYS A 191 -8.88 -4.47 -11.56
N GLU A 192 -9.24 -3.43 -10.82
CA GLU A 192 -10.31 -3.47 -9.83
C GLU A 192 -11.47 -2.60 -10.30
N TYR A 193 -12.63 -3.21 -10.51
CA TYR A 193 -13.79 -2.53 -11.04
C TYR A 193 -15.03 -2.78 -10.18
N THR A 194 -15.57 -1.71 -9.63
CA THR A 194 -16.91 -1.71 -9.02
C THR A 194 -17.92 -1.35 -10.09
N LYS A 195 -18.99 -2.14 -10.23
CA LYS A 195 -20.06 -1.86 -11.19
C LYS A 195 -20.60 -0.44 -10.98
N ASP A 196 -20.71 0.31 -12.08
CA ASP A 196 -21.17 1.71 -12.11
C ASP A 196 -20.29 2.68 -11.28
N GLY A 197 -19.06 2.26 -10.97
CA GLY A 197 -18.07 3.03 -10.24
C GLY A 197 -16.71 3.07 -10.95
N PRO A 198 -15.65 3.50 -10.26
CA PRO A 198 -14.34 3.65 -10.87
C PRO A 198 -13.68 2.30 -11.18
N LEU A 199 -12.99 2.26 -12.33
CA LEU A 199 -12.05 1.21 -12.71
C LEU A 199 -10.64 1.65 -12.32
N ARG A 200 -9.98 0.90 -11.44
CA ARG A 200 -8.59 1.14 -11.04
C ARG A 200 -7.68 0.14 -11.70
N ILE A 201 -6.60 0.63 -12.30
CA ILE A 201 -5.55 -0.19 -12.92
C ILE A 201 -4.27 0.03 -12.14
N SER A 202 -3.81 -1.01 -11.45
CA SER A 202 -2.54 -1.02 -10.73
C SER A 202 -1.53 -1.90 -11.49
N LYS A 203 -0.35 -1.37 -11.79
CA LYS A 203 0.76 -2.11 -12.41
C LYS A 203 1.82 -2.35 -11.35
N MET A 204 2.09 -3.61 -11.03
CA MET A 204 3.25 -4.00 -10.24
C MET A 204 4.44 -4.21 -11.18
N ARG A 205 5.57 -3.56 -10.88
CA ARG A 205 6.82 -3.63 -11.65
C ARG A 205 7.99 -3.94 -10.74
N TYR A 206 9.07 -4.43 -11.34
CA TYR A 206 10.28 -4.83 -10.63
C TYR A 206 11.53 -4.24 -11.29
N ASN A 207 12.37 -3.57 -10.50
CA ASN A 207 13.75 -3.26 -10.86
C ASN A 207 14.66 -4.41 -10.41
N LEU A 208 14.94 -5.31 -11.35
CA LEU A 208 15.76 -6.50 -11.08
C LEU A 208 17.27 -6.24 -11.10
N ARG A 209 17.70 -5.00 -11.38
CA ARG A 209 19.12 -4.62 -11.51
C ARG A 209 19.80 -4.34 -10.16
N VAL A 210 19.02 -4.24 -9.10
CA VAL A 210 19.48 -3.98 -7.73
C VAL A 210 19.19 -5.19 -6.83
N ARG A 211 19.87 -5.24 -5.68
CA ARG A 211 19.64 -6.22 -4.61
C ARG A 211 19.47 -5.48 -3.27
N PRO A 212 18.36 -5.70 -2.54
CA PRO A 212 17.18 -6.49 -2.94
C PRO A 212 16.51 -5.91 -4.19
N HIS A 213 15.80 -6.75 -4.94
CA HIS A 213 15.00 -6.35 -6.08
C HIS A 213 13.92 -5.36 -5.64
N VAL A 214 13.77 -4.23 -6.33
CA VAL A 214 12.79 -3.23 -5.93
C VAL A 214 11.48 -3.44 -6.68
N ALA A 215 10.41 -3.75 -5.95
CA ALA A 215 9.05 -3.77 -6.46
C ALA A 215 8.39 -2.40 -6.26
N TYR A 216 7.62 -1.92 -7.23
CA TYR A 216 6.90 -0.66 -7.13
C TYR A 216 5.58 -0.71 -7.91
N ARG A 217 4.63 0.13 -7.51
CA ARG A 217 3.28 0.17 -8.06
C ARG A 217 3.01 1.50 -8.75
N GLU A 218 2.48 1.43 -9.97
CA GLU A 218 1.85 2.56 -10.66
C GLU A 218 0.33 2.37 -10.62
N GLU A 219 -0.43 3.44 -10.42
CA GLU A 219 -1.89 3.38 -10.41
C GLU A 219 -2.50 4.42 -11.34
N GLN A 220 -3.53 4.00 -12.05
CA GLN A 220 -4.41 4.84 -12.85
C GLN A 220 -5.85 4.59 -12.44
N VAL A 221 -6.63 5.66 -12.27
CA VAL A 221 -8.05 5.60 -11.96
C VAL A 221 -8.84 6.13 -13.14
N ILE A 222 -9.75 5.30 -13.66
CA ILE A 222 -10.72 5.66 -14.68
C ILE A 222 -12.07 5.84 -13.99
N PRO A 223 -12.81 6.94 -14.23
CA PRO A 223 -14.07 7.21 -13.52
C PRO A 223 -15.13 6.11 -13.64
N GLY A 224 -15.12 5.37 -14.75
CA GLY A 224 -15.97 4.20 -14.99
C GLY A 224 -16.00 3.80 -16.46
N LEU A 225 -16.81 2.79 -16.77
CA LEU A 225 -17.25 2.47 -18.14
C LEU A 225 -18.62 3.10 -18.34
N TYR A 226 -18.86 3.70 -19.50
CA TYR A 226 -20.06 4.50 -19.78
C TYR A 226 -21.07 3.80 -20.67
N SER A 227 -20.62 2.83 -21.47
CA SER A 227 -21.52 2.04 -22.31
C SER A 227 -22.51 1.22 -21.48
N GLU A 228 -23.78 1.23 -21.88
CA GLU A 228 -24.84 0.48 -21.20
C GLU A 228 -24.93 -0.98 -21.69
N ASP A 229 -24.56 -1.24 -22.93
CA ASP A 229 -24.58 -2.58 -23.52
C ASP A 229 -23.25 -3.34 -23.34
N ALA A 230 -23.32 -4.66 -23.41
CA ALA A 230 -22.18 -5.54 -23.16
C ALA A 230 -21.04 -5.35 -24.18
N ASP A 231 -21.36 -5.10 -25.44
CA ASP A 231 -20.35 -4.97 -26.50
C ASP A 231 -19.65 -3.61 -26.40
N GLY A 232 -20.39 -2.53 -26.13
CA GLY A 232 -19.83 -1.22 -25.83
C GLY A 232 -18.89 -1.25 -24.62
N ARG A 233 -19.31 -1.88 -23.52
CA ARG A 233 -18.47 -2.05 -22.31
C ARG A 233 -17.18 -2.81 -22.61
N ASP A 234 -17.26 -3.91 -23.36
CA ASP A 234 -16.09 -4.69 -23.78
C ASP A 234 -15.15 -3.85 -24.66
N SER A 235 -15.69 -3.04 -25.57
CA SER A 235 -14.91 -2.13 -26.42
C SER A 235 -14.18 -1.06 -25.61
N GLU A 236 -14.87 -0.43 -24.64
CA GLU A 236 -14.28 0.59 -23.77
C GLU A 236 -13.18 -0.01 -22.89
N PHE A 237 -13.48 -1.12 -22.22
CA PHE A 237 -12.49 -1.78 -21.37
C PHE A 237 -11.28 -2.26 -22.17
N LEU A 238 -11.50 -2.86 -23.35
CA LEU A 238 -10.42 -3.27 -24.26
C LEU A 238 -9.53 -2.08 -24.63
N LYS A 239 -10.10 -0.93 -24.97
CA LYS A 239 -9.32 0.27 -25.29
C LYS A 239 -8.50 0.72 -24.08
N ILE A 240 -9.13 0.87 -22.93
CA ILE A 240 -8.49 1.29 -21.68
C ILE A 240 -7.32 0.36 -21.33
N ILE A 241 -7.54 -0.96 -21.33
CA ILE A 241 -6.51 -1.91 -20.93
C ILE A 241 -5.40 -2.07 -21.98
N THR A 242 -5.72 -1.86 -23.26
CA THR A 242 -4.71 -1.80 -24.33
C THR A 242 -3.81 -0.58 -24.15
N ASP A 243 -4.40 0.59 -23.90
CA ASP A 243 -3.67 1.84 -23.66
C ASP A 243 -2.83 1.74 -22.38
N ALA A 244 -3.39 1.15 -21.32
CA ALA A 244 -2.68 0.93 -20.07
C ALA A 244 -1.50 -0.03 -20.23
N ILE A 245 -1.63 -1.14 -20.98
CA ILE A 245 -0.50 -2.04 -21.27
C ILE A 245 0.53 -1.37 -22.18
N GLY A 246 0.08 -0.64 -23.21
CA GLY A 246 0.96 0.03 -24.16
C GLY A 246 2.00 -0.91 -24.76
N ARG A 247 3.28 -0.54 -24.63
CA ARG A 247 4.43 -1.35 -25.10
C ARG A 247 5.08 -2.18 -23.98
N ASP A 248 4.56 -2.07 -22.76
CA ASP A 248 5.12 -2.77 -21.62
C ASP A 248 4.86 -4.27 -21.69
N ARG A 249 5.75 -5.04 -21.05
CA ARG A 249 5.58 -6.47 -20.86
C ARG A 249 5.09 -6.73 -19.44
N PHE A 250 4.03 -7.52 -19.35
CA PHE A 250 3.49 -8.06 -18.11
C PHE A 250 3.32 -9.57 -18.31
N SER A 251 3.39 -10.35 -17.23
CA SER A 251 3.17 -11.79 -17.27
C SER A 251 1.75 -12.19 -16.87
N SER A 252 1.11 -11.38 -16.03
CA SER A 252 -0.23 -11.66 -15.53
C SER A 252 -1.13 -10.43 -15.42
N VAL A 253 -2.44 -10.68 -15.51
CA VAL A 253 -3.50 -9.70 -15.28
C VAL A 253 -4.54 -10.31 -14.35
N TYR A 254 -4.91 -9.58 -13.32
CA TYR A 254 -5.93 -9.92 -12.34
C TYR A 254 -7.13 -8.98 -12.53
N LEU A 255 -8.32 -9.54 -12.64
CA LEU A 255 -9.58 -8.82 -12.72
C LEU A 255 -10.36 -9.09 -11.44
N ILE A 256 -10.64 -8.04 -10.66
CA ILE A 256 -11.36 -8.15 -9.39
C ILE A 256 -12.50 -7.14 -9.27
N GLY A 257 -13.52 -7.51 -8.49
CA GLY A 257 -14.69 -6.68 -8.23
C GLY A 257 -15.88 -7.00 -9.13
N ASN A 258 -17.07 -6.67 -8.63
CA ASN A 258 -18.36 -7.01 -9.25
C ASN A 258 -18.62 -6.33 -10.61
N GLY A 259 -17.82 -5.34 -11.01
CA GLY A 259 -17.91 -4.72 -12.32
C GLY A 259 -17.52 -5.68 -13.46
N PHE A 260 -16.78 -6.75 -13.14
CA PHE A 260 -16.40 -7.81 -14.07
C PHE A 260 -17.37 -9.00 -14.07
N ASP A 261 -18.41 -8.99 -13.23
CA ASP A 261 -19.40 -10.06 -13.20
C ASP A 261 -20.16 -10.17 -14.53
N GLY A 262 -20.49 -11.40 -14.91
CA GLY A 262 -21.19 -11.72 -16.15
C GLY A 262 -20.26 -12.09 -17.30
N LYS A 263 -20.81 -12.07 -18.53
CA LYS A 263 -20.13 -12.58 -19.75
C LYS A 263 -20.04 -11.51 -20.84
N TRP A 264 -19.54 -10.32 -20.48
CA TRP A 264 -19.42 -9.18 -21.42
C TRP A 264 -18.03 -9.05 -22.04
N MET A 265 -16.94 -9.41 -21.34
CA MET A 265 -15.54 -9.20 -21.74
C MET A 265 -14.98 -10.14 -22.84
N LYS A 266 -15.73 -10.40 -23.91
CA LYS A 266 -15.34 -11.41 -24.92
C LYS A 266 -14.01 -11.06 -25.62
N ARG A 267 -13.87 -9.83 -26.12
CA ARG A 267 -12.66 -9.38 -26.83
C ARG A 267 -11.56 -9.01 -25.85
N SER A 268 -11.91 -8.41 -24.72
CA SER A 268 -10.97 -8.06 -23.67
C SER A 268 -10.22 -9.27 -23.13
N ILE A 269 -10.91 -10.38 -22.80
CA ILE A 269 -10.24 -11.61 -22.31
C ILE A 269 -9.30 -12.18 -23.38
N LEU A 270 -9.72 -12.23 -24.65
CA LEU A 270 -8.86 -12.71 -25.74
C LEU A 270 -7.58 -11.87 -25.86
N PHE A 271 -7.68 -10.54 -25.73
CA PHE A 271 -6.52 -9.66 -25.70
C PHE A 271 -5.64 -9.90 -24.46
N LEU A 272 -6.26 -10.00 -23.28
CA LEU A 272 -5.56 -10.22 -22.03
C LEU A 272 -4.75 -11.51 -22.04
N CYS A 273 -5.28 -12.59 -22.61
CA CYS A 273 -4.60 -13.90 -22.70
C CYS A 273 -3.52 -14.00 -23.79
N LYS A 274 -3.24 -12.94 -24.57
CA LYS A 274 -2.15 -12.95 -25.56
C LYS A 274 -0.78 -12.82 -24.88
N GLY A 275 -0.18 -13.97 -24.55
CA GLY A 275 1.15 -14.05 -23.95
C GLY A 275 1.18 -13.70 -22.45
N ARG A 276 0.03 -13.68 -21.80
CA ARG A 276 -0.15 -13.42 -20.36
C ARG A 276 -1.15 -14.40 -19.77
N ARG A 277 -1.07 -14.61 -18.46
CA ARG A 277 -2.11 -15.31 -17.69
C ARG A 277 -3.15 -14.29 -17.20
N ALA A 278 -4.43 -14.58 -17.39
CA ALA A 278 -5.51 -13.75 -16.88
C ALA A 278 -6.27 -14.50 -15.79
N PHE A 279 -6.50 -13.85 -14.65
CA PHE A 279 -7.20 -14.40 -13.50
C PHE A 279 -8.41 -13.53 -13.16
N ILE A 280 -9.53 -14.15 -12.83
CA ILE A 280 -10.73 -13.47 -12.34
C ILE A 280 -11.01 -13.99 -10.93
N GLY A 281 -11.28 -13.09 -9.99
CA GLY A 281 -11.61 -13.44 -8.60
C GLY A 281 -11.90 -12.19 -7.78
N ASN A 282 -12.15 -12.34 -6.48
CA ASN A 282 -12.46 -11.20 -5.62
C ASN A 282 -11.75 -11.20 -4.27
N ASN A 283 -10.88 -12.18 -3.96
CA ASN A 283 -10.24 -12.40 -2.65
C ASN A 283 -8.72 -12.13 -2.62
N LEU A 284 -8.21 -11.42 -3.62
CA LEU A 284 -6.78 -11.17 -3.76
C LEU A 284 -6.20 -10.41 -2.55
N TYR A 285 -6.92 -9.39 -2.06
CA TYR A 285 -6.41 -8.55 -0.97
C TYR A 285 -6.40 -9.28 0.37
N SER A 286 -7.43 -10.06 0.71
CA SER A 286 -7.42 -10.86 1.94
C SER A 286 -6.34 -11.95 1.90
N LYS A 287 -6.12 -12.61 0.74
CA LYS A 287 -4.99 -13.55 0.57
C LYS A 287 -3.64 -12.85 0.70
N GLY A 288 -3.50 -11.69 0.06
CA GLY A 288 -2.32 -10.85 0.14
C GLY A 288 -1.98 -10.42 1.57
N ALA A 289 -2.99 -10.03 2.35
CA ALA A 289 -2.85 -9.72 3.77
C ALA A 289 -2.40 -10.95 4.58
N GLY A 290 -2.98 -12.13 4.31
CA GLY A 290 -2.56 -13.37 4.98
C GLY A 290 -1.08 -13.70 4.70
N TYR A 291 -0.63 -13.52 3.46
CA TYR A 291 0.79 -13.60 3.12
C TYR A 291 1.63 -12.49 3.78
N GLY A 292 1.09 -11.28 3.92
CA GLY A 292 1.74 -10.18 4.63
C GLY A 292 2.02 -10.52 6.09
N ALA A 293 1.03 -11.10 6.79
CA ALA A 293 1.22 -11.62 8.15
C ALA A 293 2.32 -12.70 8.21
N TYR A 294 2.29 -13.66 7.28
CA TYR A 294 3.34 -14.68 7.16
C TYR A 294 4.73 -14.08 6.92
N CYS A 295 4.86 -13.12 5.99
CA CYS A 295 6.13 -12.43 5.71
C CYS A 295 6.66 -11.69 6.94
N LYS A 296 5.79 -11.00 7.69
CA LYS A 296 6.17 -10.24 8.89
C LYS A 296 6.69 -11.13 10.01
N ILE A 297 6.04 -12.28 10.22
CA ILE A 297 6.40 -13.18 11.32
C ILE A 297 7.57 -14.10 10.94
N CYS A 298 7.54 -14.68 9.73
CA CYS A 298 8.47 -15.74 9.34
C CYS A 298 9.66 -15.25 8.51
N ASN A 299 9.60 -14.04 7.94
CA ASN A 299 10.63 -13.44 7.08
C ASN A 299 11.27 -14.44 6.08
N PRO A 300 10.47 -15.08 5.21
CA PRO A 300 10.96 -16.09 4.28
C PRO A 300 12.00 -15.50 3.32
N GLU A 301 12.89 -16.33 2.78
CA GLU A 301 14.00 -15.90 1.92
C GLU A 301 13.56 -14.98 0.76
N ILE A 302 12.45 -15.33 0.09
CA ILE A 302 11.88 -14.50 -0.99
C ILE A 302 11.51 -13.08 -0.55
N ALA A 303 11.12 -12.88 0.72
CA ALA A 303 10.82 -11.56 1.26
C ALA A 303 12.07 -10.74 1.59
N GLN A 304 13.25 -11.37 1.65
CA GLN A 304 14.53 -10.70 1.80
C GLN A 304 15.13 -10.31 0.45
N ASP A 305 14.79 -11.06 -0.61
CA ASP A 305 15.24 -10.80 -1.98
C ASP A 305 14.52 -9.63 -2.64
N TYR A 306 13.35 -9.24 -2.13
CA TYR A 306 12.51 -8.18 -2.67
C TYR A 306 12.18 -7.10 -1.65
N TYR A 307 12.19 -5.87 -2.10
CA TYR A 307 11.80 -4.70 -1.34
C TYR A 307 10.67 -3.96 -2.05
N PHE A 308 9.53 -3.81 -1.37
CA PHE A 308 8.43 -3.02 -1.90
C PHE A 308 8.60 -1.54 -1.55
N LEU A 309 8.79 -0.73 -2.59
CA LEU A 309 8.82 0.71 -2.50
C LEU A 309 7.39 1.25 -2.54
N ASP A 310 6.79 1.37 -1.35
CA ASP A 310 5.44 1.92 -1.18
C ASP A 310 5.38 3.44 -1.47
N SER A 311 4.16 3.99 -1.55
CA SER A 311 3.95 5.41 -1.88
C SER A 311 4.40 6.39 -0.81
N ASN A 312 4.72 5.92 0.40
CA ASN A 312 5.19 6.75 1.50
C ASN A 312 6.72 6.81 1.57
N ARG A 313 7.43 6.27 0.58
CA ARG A 313 8.88 6.21 0.58
C ARG A 313 9.50 7.01 -0.55
N LEU A 314 10.66 7.61 -0.26
CA LEU A 314 11.46 8.32 -1.25
C LEU A 314 11.88 7.37 -2.38
N LYS A 315 11.58 7.72 -3.63
CA LYS A 315 11.79 6.82 -4.79
C LYS A 315 13.17 6.89 -5.44
N ALA A 316 13.97 7.90 -5.09
CA ALA A 316 15.29 8.12 -5.70
C ALA A 316 16.30 8.57 -4.65
N ASN A 317 17.53 8.08 -4.76
CA ASN A 317 18.64 8.62 -3.97
C ASN A 317 18.93 10.02 -4.50
N ILE A 318 19.21 10.96 -3.60
CA ILE A 318 19.64 12.31 -3.93
C ILE A 318 21.05 12.44 -3.41
N GLY A 319 21.99 12.66 -4.33
CA GLY A 319 23.38 12.83 -3.99
C GLY A 319 24.01 14.02 -4.68
N ILE A 320 25.23 14.33 -4.26
CA ILE A 320 26.08 15.33 -4.90
C ILE A 320 27.42 14.69 -5.27
N ARG A 321 27.90 14.95 -6.48
CA ARG A 321 29.26 14.58 -6.87
C ARG A 321 30.22 15.60 -6.32
N GLY A 322 31.17 15.17 -5.50
CA GLY A 322 32.14 16.06 -4.86
C GLY A 322 33.45 15.36 -4.54
N LEU A 323 34.45 16.15 -4.19
CA LEU A 323 35.75 15.65 -3.76
C LEU A 323 35.69 15.29 -2.27
N GLN A 324 35.88 14.02 -1.95
CA GLN A 324 36.00 13.54 -0.57
C GLN A 324 37.33 12.81 -0.40
N LYS A 325 38.15 13.27 0.56
CA LYS A 325 39.49 12.68 0.85
C LYS A 325 40.37 12.50 -0.40
N GLY A 326 40.30 13.45 -1.34
CA GLY A 326 41.11 13.45 -2.56
C GLY A 326 40.54 12.63 -3.73
N SER A 327 39.38 11.99 -3.58
CA SER A 327 38.71 11.24 -4.64
C SER A 327 37.33 11.82 -4.94
N THR A 328 36.94 11.83 -6.22
CA THR A 328 35.58 12.20 -6.62
C THR A 328 34.61 11.07 -6.27
N VAL A 329 33.61 11.36 -5.46
CA VAL A 329 32.58 10.40 -5.01
C VAL A 329 31.19 10.97 -5.22
N LEU A 330 30.19 10.10 -5.38
CA LEU A 330 28.78 10.48 -5.25
C LEU A 330 28.40 10.34 -3.78
N HIS A 331 28.31 11.45 -3.08
CA HIS A 331 27.89 11.51 -1.69
C HIS A 331 26.35 11.48 -1.64
N SER A 332 25.76 10.49 -0.97
CA SER A 332 24.31 10.41 -0.76
C SER A 332 23.90 11.36 0.35
N ILE A 333 22.92 12.22 0.08
CA ILE A 333 22.34 13.18 1.02
C ILE A 333 21.03 12.60 1.57
N LEU A 334 20.15 12.16 0.66
CA LEU A 334 18.91 11.46 1.00
C LEU A 334 18.86 10.11 0.32
N ASP A 335 18.74 9.06 1.13
CA ASP A 335 18.60 7.69 0.65
C ASP A 335 17.14 7.36 0.34
N ALA A 336 16.92 6.71 -0.79
CA ALA A 336 15.63 6.18 -1.18
C ALA A 336 15.17 5.04 -0.25
N GLY A 337 13.85 4.83 -0.17
CA GLY A 337 13.24 3.86 0.73
C GLY A 337 12.95 4.42 2.13
N VAL A 338 13.47 5.59 2.50
CA VAL A 338 13.12 6.28 3.75
C VAL A 338 11.71 6.84 3.66
N ASN A 339 10.97 6.84 4.77
CA ASN A 339 9.65 7.44 4.83
C ASN A 339 9.76 8.95 4.55
N TRP A 340 9.00 9.47 3.59
CA TRP A 340 9.13 10.87 3.18
C TRP A 340 8.78 11.86 4.30
N TYR A 341 7.91 11.49 5.25
CA TYR A 341 7.61 12.33 6.43
C TYR A 341 8.83 12.53 7.33
N GLU A 342 9.75 11.58 7.32
CA GLU A 342 10.98 11.56 8.13
C GLU A 342 12.22 11.92 7.30
N ALA A 343 12.06 12.09 5.99
CA ALA A 343 13.15 12.38 5.07
C ALA A 343 13.60 13.85 5.26
N ALA A 344 14.60 14.03 6.10
CA ALA A 344 15.29 15.29 6.31
C ALA A 344 16.80 15.06 6.36
N ALA A 345 17.57 15.96 5.76
CA ALA A 345 19.02 15.93 5.79
C ALA A 345 19.58 17.36 5.81
N GLU A 346 20.75 17.52 6.42
CA GLU A 346 21.52 18.77 6.42
C GLU A 346 22.96 18.45 6.04
N ASP A 347 23.49 19.17 5.05
CA ASP A 347 24.87 19.02 4.59
C ASP A 347 25.49 20.38 4.27
N ASP A 348 26.79 20.51 4.58
CA ASP A 348 27.61 21.66 4.16
C ASP A 348 28.48 21.26 2.97
N VAL A 349 28.40 22.01 1.88
CA VAL A 349 29.25 21.82 0.70
C VAL A 349 30.11 23.05 0.45
N ILE A 350 31.31 22.81 -0.08
CA ILE A 350 32.24 23.88 -0.46
C ILE A 350 32.28 23.91 -1.98
N LEU A 351 31.92 25.06 -2.56
CA LEU A 351 32.00 25.26 -4.00
C LEU A 351 33.47 25.40 -4.40
N GLU A 352 33.87 24.71 -5.47
CA GLU A 352 35.22 24.85 -5.99
C GLU A 352 35.41 26.20 -6.67
N ASP A 353 34.47 26.59 -7.53
CA ASP A 353 34.32 27.91 -8.16
C ASP A 353 32.88 28.08 -8.67
N GLY A 354 32.48 29.31 -8.98
CA GLY A 354 31.17 29.61 -9.57
C GLY A 354 30.02 29.71 -8.56
N ASN A 355 28.80 29.53 -9.03
CA ASN A 355 27.58 29.73 -8.26
C ASN A 355 26.52 28.64 -8.50
N GLU A 356 26.95 27.42 -8.84
CA GLU A 356 26.05 26.32 -9.17
C GLU A 356 26.22 25.13 -8.21
N VAL A 357 25.09 24.54 -7.82
CA VAL A 357 25.04 23.26 -7.10
C VAL A 357 24.38 22.23 -8.00
N HIS A 358 25.04 21.09 -8.19
CA HIS A 358 24.60 20.01 -9.08
C HIS A 358 24.22 18.79 -8.25
N LEU A 359 22.94 18.47 -8.20
CA LEU A 359 22.42 17.26 -7.55
C LEU A 359 22.23 16.15 -8.57
N THR A 360 22.49 14.92 -8.18
CA THR A 360 22.22 13.71 -8.98
C THR A 360 21.10 12.92 -8.32
N LEU A 361 20.02 12.70 -9.06
CA LEU A 361 18.88 11.88 -8.66
C LEU A 361 19.00 10.49 -9.30
N THR A 362 19.00 9.44 -8.50
CA THR A 362 19.11 8.05 -8.95
C THR A 362 17.87 7.24 -8.54
N PRO A 363 16.93 6.95 -9.46
CA PRO A 363 15.69 6.24 -9.16
C PRO A 363 15.91 4.77 -8.75
N LEU A 364 15.23 4.31 -7.68
CA LEU A 364 15.18 2.90 -7.30
C LEU A 364 14.25 2.07 -8.20
N THR A 365 13.29 2.71 -8.86
CA THR A 365 12.35 2.11 -9.82
C THR A 365 13.03 1.71 -11.14
N GLY A 366 14.30 2.06 -11.30
CA GLY A 366 15.08 1.90 -12.53
C GLY A 366 14.96 3.12 -13.44
N GLY A 367 15.93 3.30 -14.34
CA GLY A 367 15.98 4.45 -15.24
C GLY A 367 17.38 5.06 -15.33
N GLN A 368 17.49 6.19 -16.03
CA GLN A 368 18.72 6.99 -16.02
C GLN A 368 18.73 7.94 -14.84
N SER A 369 19.92 8.17 -14.27
CA SER A 369 20.09 9.25 -13.29
C SER A 369 19.88 10.59 -13.98
N LYS A 370 19.26 11.54 -13.28
CA LYS A 370 19.04 12.90 -13.73
C LYS A 370 19.90 13.85 -12.90
N ASP A 371 20.57 14.79 -13.54
CA ASP A 371 21.26 15.86 -12.84
C ASP A 371 20.33 17.08 -12.75
N PHE A 372 20.27 17.70 -11.57
CA PHE A 372 19.48 18.89 -11.28
C PHE A 372 20.43 20.02 -10.87
N LEU A 373 20.42 21.09 -11.66
CA LEU A 373 21.29 22.25 -11.49
C LEU A 373 20.53 23.35 -10.77
N ILE A 374 21.13 23.86 -9.69
CA ILE A 374 20.62 25.00 -8.93
C ILE A 374 21.60 26.15 -9.10
N ARG A 375 21.10 27.28 -9.62
CA ARG A 375 21.86 28.53 -9.68
C ARG A 375 21.64 29.35 -8.42
N LEU A 376 22.74 29.76 -7.80
CA LEU A 376 22.77 30.62 -6.62
C LEU A 376 22.89 32.08 -7.11
N ASP A 377 21.80 32.59 -7.66
CA ASP A 377 21.76 33.95 -8.20
C ASP A 377 22.04 34.98 -7.11
N GLY A 378 22.92 35.94 -7.41
CA GLY A 378 23.35 36.98 -6.47
C GLY A 378 24.46 36.57 -5.50
N LEU A 379 24.91 35.31 -5.52
CA LEU A 379 26.04 34.86 -4.71
C LEU A 379 27.30 35.70 -5.02
N PRO A 380 27.99 36.26 -4.01
CA PRO A 380 29.20 37.03 -4.23
C PRO A 380 30.28 36.19 -4.91
N MET A 381 30.96 36.78 -5.89
CA MET A 381 32.08 36.11 -6.55
C MET A 381 33.26 36.04 -5.58
N ARG A 382 33.61 34.82 -5.18
CA ARG A 382 34.79 34.50 -4.37
C ARG A 382 35.61 33.47 -5.14
N GLU A 383 36.92 33.60 -5.14
CA GLU A 383 37.79 32.68 -5.85
C GLU A 383 38.04 31.41 -5.02
N GLY A 384 38.04 30.27 -5.71
CA GLY A 384 38.36 28.98 -5.12
C GLY A 384 37.36 28.51 -4.06
N ARG A 385 37.86 27.64 -3.18
CA ARG A 385 37.12 26.91 -2.14
C ARG A 385 36.73 27.77 -0.93
N THR A 386 36.26 28.99 -1.19
CA THR A 386 35.99 30.04 -0.20
C THR A 386 34.50 30.36 -0.05
N THR A 387 33.65 29.57 -0.70
CA THR A 387 32.20 29.61 -0.50
C THR A 387 31.71 28.29 0.07
N ARG A 388 31.10 28.35 1.26
CA ARG A 388 30.43 27.23 1.91
C ARG A 388 28.92 27.45 1.87
N ILE A 389 28.21 26.49 1.32
CA ILE A 389 26.75 26.49 1.24
C ILE A 389 26.23 25.42 2.20
N ARG A 390 25.34 25.82 3.11
CA ARG A 390 24.54 24.89 3.89
C ARG A 390 23.29 24.53 3.12
N MET A 391 22.97 23.24 3.08
CA MET A 391 21.81 22.71 2.40
C MET A 391 20.93 21.98 3.41
N HIS A 392 19.64 22.28 3.43
CA HIS A 392 18.64 21.55 4.19
C HIS A 392 17.62 20.94 3.24
N PHE A 393 17.46 19.63 3.31
CA PHE A 393 16.51 18.86 2.52
C PHE A 393 15.35 18.44 3.40
N SER A 394 14.14 18.53 2.87
CA SER A 394 12.92 17.99 3.46
C SER A 394 11.95 17.58 2.37
N MET A 395 10.94 16.77 2.66
CA MET A 395 9.88 16.46 1.71
C MET A 395 8.57 17.13 2.09
N SER A 396 7.85 17.62 1.08
CA SER A 396 6.52 18.21 1.24
C SER A 396 5.40 17.36 0.63
N ALA A 397 5.78 16.42 -0.24
CA ALA A 397 4.92 15.41 -0.82
C ALA A 397 5.80 14.20 -1.21
N PRO A 398 5.23 13.01 -1.46
CA PRO A 398 5.99 11.81 -1.85
C PRO A 398 6.92 11.99 -3.06
N ASP A 399 6.59 12.93 -3.95
CA ASP A 399 7.29 13.25 -5.18
C ASP A 399 7.99 14.62 -5.13
N LYS A 400 7.97 15.35 -4.00
CA LYS A 400 8.50 16.72 -3.90
C LYS A 400 9.46 16.91 -2.75
N VAL A 401 10.72 17.15 -3.10
CA VAL A 401 11.77 17.55 -2.17
C VAL A 401 11.92 19.05 -2.16
N LYS A 402 11.84 19.64 -0.98
CA LYS A 402 12.20 21.03 -0.73
C LYS A 402 13.65 21.11 -0.28
N LEU A 403 14.37 22.04 -0.87
CA LEU A 403 15.76 22.31 -0.59
C LEU A 403 15.91 23.78 -0.23
N PHE A 404 16.49 24.04 0.93
CA PHE A 404 16.93 25.37 1.35
C PHE A 404 18.44 25.43 1.31
N LEU A 405 19.00 26.42 0.62
CA LEU A 405 20.43 26.68 0.56
C LEU A 405 20.74 28.03 1.22
N GLU A 406 21.82 28.10 2.00
CA GLU A 406 22.27 29.31 2.67
C GLU A 406 23.79 29.48 2.50
N ASP A 407 24.22 30.68 2.09
CA ASP A 407 25.65 31.02 2.05
C ASP A 407 26.17 31.27 3.46
N MET A 408 26.98 30.35 3.95
CA MET A 408 27.53 30.42 5.31
C MET A 408 28.86 31.18 5.35
N GLY A 409 29.55 31.30 4.21
CA GLY A 409 30.93 31.76 4.17
C GLY A 409 31.86 30.98 5.13
N PHE A 410 32.97 31.62 5.50
CA PHE A 410 33.99 31.14 6.44
C PHE A 410 34.26 32.16 7.56
N GLY A 411 33.19 32.70 8.15
CA GLY A 411 33.31 33.68 9.24
C GLY A 411 33.87 35.02 8.76
N GLU A 412 34.80 35.62 9.51
CA GLU A 412 35.32 36.95 9.20
C GLU A 412 36.17 37.00 7.93
N ILE A 413 36.82 35.89 7.56
CA ILE A 413 37.71 35.81 6.38
C ILE A 413 36.90 35.90 5.09
N PHE A 414 35.76 35.20 5.05
CA PHE A 414 34.78 35.27 3.97
C PHE A 414 33.38 35.36 4.59
N PRO A 415 32.88 36.58 4.86
CA PRO A 415 31.58 36.77 5.52
C PRO A 415 30.45 36.12 4.72
N SER A 416 29.50 35.53 5.44
CA SER A 416 28.21 35.12 4.87
C SER A 416 27.56 36.33 4.19
N SER A 417 27.01 36.12 3.00
CA SER A 417 26.17 37.13 2.34
C SER A 417 24.76 37.24 2.94
N GLY A 418 24.36 36.29 3.80
CA GLY A 418 22.99 36.16 4.30
C GLY A 418 21.98 35.72 3.24
N LEU A 419 22.43 35.43 2.01
CA LEU A 419 21.55 34.98 0.94
C LEU A 419 21.08 33.56 1.18
N ARG A 420 19.80 33.35 0.83
CA ARG A 420 19.11 32.07 0.93
C ARG A 420 18.34 31.80 -0.35
N TRP A 421 18.34 30.54 -0.76
CA TRP A 421 17.62 30.06 -1.93
C TRP A 421 16.71 28.90 -1.53
N GLU A 422 15.47 28.91 -2.03
CA GLU A 422 14.53 27.79 -1.88
C GLU A 422 14.28 27.18 -3.25
N GLN A 423 14.37 25.86 -3.35
CA GLN A 423 14.06 25.10 -4.55
C GLN A 423 13.18 23.91 -4.23
N THR A 424 12.31 23.56 -5.18
CA THR A 424 11.52 22.33 -5.13
C THR A 424 11.90 21.44 -6.29
N ILE A 425 12.26 20.20 -5.98
CA ILE A 425 12.65 19.18 -6.95
C ILE A 425 11.53 18.13 -7.00
N THR A 426 11.04 17.84 -8.20
CA THR A 426 10.09 16.74 -8.41
C THR A 426 10.85 15.45 -8.73
N ILE A 427 10.51 14.37 -8.02
CA ILE A 427 11.07 13.03 -8.22
C ILE A 427 10.02 12.16 -8.91
N ASP A 428 10.35 11.66 -10.09
CA ASP A 428 9.49 10.79 -10.89
C ASP A 428 9.54 9.32 -10.42
#